data_AF-A0A528FH95-F1
#
_entry.id   AF-A0A528FH95-F1
#
_cell.length_a   1.000
_cell.length_b   1.000
_cell.length_c   1.000
_cell.angle_alpha   90.00
_cell.angle_beta   90.00
_cell.angle_gamma   90.00
#
_symmetry.space_group_name_H-M   'P 1'
#
loop_
_entity.id
_entity.type
_entity.pdbx_description
1 polymer ?
#
loop_
_entity_poly.entity_id
_entity_poly.type
_entity_poly.pdbx_seq_one_letter_code
_entity_poly.pdbx_strand_id
1 'polypeptide(L)'
;HHHVGHIGILGVEKKGAELYQVTLGGSADENTSVGEIIGRGFSSAEITDAIEQIVETYLGLRLDRNEKFIDAYRRVGPAPFKEALYAGEAKAA
;
A
#
# COMPACT_ATOMS: atom_id res chain seq x y z
N HIS A 1 6.99 8.38 10.71
CA HIS A 1 7.32 6.95 10.93
C HIS A 1 6.56 6.10 9.92
N HIS A 2 7.18 5.78 8.78
CA HIS A 2 6.52 5.09 7.66
C HIS A 2 5.92 3.72 8.06
N HIS A 3 6.56 3.05 9.03
CA HIS A 3 6.13 1.76 9.57
C HIS A 3 4.82 1.77 10.38
N VAL A 4 4.33 2.93 10.83
CA VAL A 4 3.08 3.03 11.61
C VAL A 4 2.02 3.89 10.92
N GLY A 5 2.28 4.29 9.67
CA GLY A 5 1.26 4.88 8.80
C GLY A 5 0.43 3.77 8.16
N HIS A 6 -0.87 4.03 7.98
CA HIS A 6 -1.76 3.12 7.28
C HIS A 6 -1.26 2.81 5.85
N ILE A 7 -0.71 3.84 5.19
CA ILE A 7 0.03 3.78 3.94
C ILE A 7 1.38 4.45 4.18
N GLY A 8 2.44 3.66 4.24
CA GLY A 8 3.81 4.13 4.43
C GLY A 8 4.58 4.10 3.12
N ILE A 9 5.44 5.10 2.91
CA ILE A 9 6.35 5.19 1.76
C ILE A 9 7.77 5.26 2.29
N LEU A 10 8.62 4.32 1.91
CA LEU A 10 10.03 4.26 2.30
C LEU A 10 10.91 4.46 1.06
N GLY A 11 11.72 5.51 1.04
CA GLY A 11 12.78 5.67 0.04
C GLY A 11 13.89 4.64 0.27
N VAL A 12 14.27 3.91 -0.75
CA VAL A 12 15.37 2.93 -0.74
C VAL A 12 16.26 3.13 -1.95
N GLU A 13 17.57 2.98 -1.77
CA GLU A 13 18.51 2.96 -2.87
C GLU A 13 18.81 1.50 -3.27
N LYS A 14 18.69 1.18 -4.56
CA LYS A 14 19.03 -0.14 -5.08
C LYS A 14 19.82 0.00 -6.38
N LYS A 15 21.08 -0.44 -6.36
CA LYS A 15 22.00 -0.40 -7.52
C LYS A 15 22.14 0.99 -8.14
N GLY A 16 22.20 2.03 -7.30
CA GLY A 16 22.32 3.43 -7.74
C GLY A 16 21.02 4.06 -8.27
N ALA A 17 19.89 3.37 -8.16
CA ALA A 17 18.57 3.92 -8.47
C ALA A 17 17.76 4.15 -7.18
N GLU A 18 17.12 5.31 -7.09
CA GLU A 18 16.16 5.63 -6.03
C GLU A 18 14.81 4.97 -6.31
N LEU A 19 14.34 4.18 -5.37
CA LEU A 19 13.04 3.49 -5.42
C LEU A 19 12.24 3.81 -4.15
N TYR A 20 10.93 3.63 -4.23
CA TYR A 20 10.01 3.84 -3.12
C TYR A 20 9.27 2.54 -2.84
N GLN A 21 9.46 1.99 -1.64
CA GLN A 21 8.67 0.85 -1.18
C GLN A 21 7.42 1.34 -0.47
N VAL A 22 6.31 0.65 -0.72
CA VAL A 22 5.06 0.89 -0.01
C VAL A 22 4.87 -0.15 1.08
N THR A 23 4.47 0.31 2.25
CA THR A 23 4.01 -0.53 3.37
C THR A 23 2.55 -0.27 3.68
N LEU A 24 1.74 -1.30 3.92
CA LEU A 24 0.33 -1.14 4.31
C LEU A 24 0.00 -1.78 5.66
N GLY A 25 -0.99 -1.21 6.33
CA GLY A 25 -1.57 -1.78 7.55
C GLY A 25 -0.89 -1.38 8.85
N GLY A 26 0.03 -0.40 8.82
CA GLY A 26 0.63 0.15 10.04
C GLY A 26 -0.36 1.03 10.79
N SER A 27 -0.37 0.98 12.11
CA SER A 27 -1.18 1.84 12.98
C SER A 27 -0.44 2.17 14.27
N ALA A 28 -0.50 3.44 14.68
CA ALA A 28 0.04 3.93 15.96
C ALA A 28 -1.05 4.12 17.04
N ASP A 29 -2.28 3.68 16.78
CA ASP A 29 -3.39 3.75 17.73
C ASP A 29 -3.35 2.62 18.77
N GLU A 30 -4.43 2.49 19.54
CA GLU A 30 -4.63 1.43 20.54
C GLU A 30 -4.54 0.01 19.97
N ASN A 31 -4.74 -0.15 18.65
CA ASN A 31 -4.55 -1.37 17.90
C ASN A 31 -3.24 -1.28 17.10
N THR A 32 -2.14 -1.11 17.83
CA THR A 32 -0.83 -0.85 17.22
C THR A 32 -0.39 -1.98 16.29
N SER A 33 0.07 -1.63 15.09
CA SER A 33 0.55 -2.56 14.08
C SER A 33 1.66 -1.95 13.24
N VAL A 34 2.58 -2.79 12.77
CA VAL A 34 3.64 -2.38 11.84
C VAL A 34 3.18 -2.68 10.41
N GLY A 35 3.32 -1.69 9.53
CA GLY A 35 2.98 -1.83 8.12
C GLY A 35 3.89 -2.84 7.42
N GLU A 36 3.30 -3.66 6.56
CA GLU A 36 4.01 -4.70 5.82
C GLU A 36 4.33 -4.24 4.40
N ILE A 37 5.52 -4.59 3.90
CA ILE A 37 5.93 -4.33 2.52
C ILE A 37 5.06 -5.18 1.58
N ILE A 38 4.36 -4.54 0.65
CA ILE A 38 3.37 -5.21 -0.18
C ILE A 38 3.89 -5.70 -1.54
N GLY A 39 5.16 -5.42 -1.88
CA GLY A 39 5.78 -5.88 -3.11
C GLY A 39 7.10 -5.18 -3.44
N ARG A 40 7.42 -5.08 -4.74
CA ARG A 40 8.61 -4.36 -5.22
C ARG A 40 8.51 -2.86 -4.92
N GLY A 41 9.66 -2.18 -5.00
CA GLY A 41 9.68 -0.72 -5.01
C GLY A 41 9.26 -0.14 -6.36
N PHE A 42 8.70 1.07 -6.32
CA PHE A 42 8.30 1.89 -7.46
C PHE A 42 9.35 2.95 -7.74
N SER A 43 9.52 3.37 -9.00
CA SER A 43 10.29 4.59 -9.30
C SER A 43 9.58 5.85 -8.82
N SER A 44 10.28 6.99 -8.86
CA SER A 44 9.67 8.30 -8.56
C SER A 44 8.49 8.66 -9.46
N ALA A 45 8.47 8.16 -10.70
CA ALA A 45 7.36 8.38 -11.62
C ALA A 45 6.14 7.51 -11.28
N GLU A 46 6.36 6.28 -10.80
CA GLU A 46 5.30 5.28 -10.58
C GLU A 46 4.66 5.36 -9.19
N ILE A 47 5.36 5.93 -8.19
CA ILE A 47 4.88 5.91 -6.80
C ILE A 47 3.55 6.66 -6.62
N THR A 48 3.34 7.75 -7.36
CA THR A 48 2.10 8.53 -7.28
C THR A 48 0.91 7.70 -7.76
N ASP A 49 1.04 7.04 -8.91
CA ASP A 49 0.01 6.18 -9.49
C ASP A 49 -0.29 4.98 -8.59
N ALA A 50 0.74 4.39 -7.97
CA ALA A 50 0.58 3.31 -7.01
C ALA A 50 -0.26 3.75 -5.78
N ILE A 51 -0.03 4.96 -5.27
CA ILE A 51 -0.79 5.50 -4.14
C ILE A 51 -2.24 5.79 -4.54
N GLU A 52 -2.47 6.36 -5.73
CA GLU A 52 -3.82 6.54 -6.26
C GLU A 52 -4.57 5.21 -6.33
N GLN A 53 -3.94 4.19 -6.90
CA GLN A 53 -4.55 2.87 -7.03
C GLN A 53 -4.87 2.21 -5.67
N ILE A 54 -4.02 2.39 -4.65
CA ILE A 54 -4.31 1.94 -3.28
C ILE A 54 -5.54 2.63 -2.73
N VAL A 55 -5.65 3.95 -2.92
CA VAL A 55 -6.79 4.75 -2.43
C VAL A 55 -8.07 4.36 -3.17
N GLU A 56 -8.03 4.23 -4.49
CA GLU A 56 -9.17 3.77 -5.29
C GLU A 56 -9.64 2.37 -4.88
N THR A 57 -8.70 1.44 -4.67
CA THR A 57 -9.01 0.09 -4.18
C THR A 57 -9.72 0.14 -2.83
N TYR A 58 -9.22 0.96 -1.91
CA TYR A 58 -9.90 1.18 -0.63
C TYR A 58 -11.30 1.77 -0.81
N LEU A 59 -11.46 2.81 -1.64
CA LEU A 59 -12.75 3.46 -1.87
C LEU A 59 -13.77 2.53 -2.52
N GLY A 60 -13.33 1.58 -3.35
CA GLY A 60 -14.17 0.53 -3.94
C GLY A 60 -14.54 -0.60 -2.99
N LEU A 61 -13.72 -0.86 -1.97
CA LEU A 61 -13.91 -1.94 -1.00
C LEU A 61 -14.59 -1.49 0.31
N ARG A 62 -14.60 -0.18 0.60
CA ARG A 62 -15.21 0.33 1.83
C ARG A 62 -16.73 0.13 1.81
N LEU A 63 -17.28 -0.25 2.95
CA LEU A 63 -18.71 -0.51 3.13
C LEU A 63 -19.53 0.79 3.09
N ASP A 64 -18.99 1.86 3.69
CA ASP A 64 -19.61 3.17 3.72
C ASP A 64 -18.56 4.29 3.90
N ARG A 65 -19.02 5.54 4.05
CA ARG A 65 -18.12 6.71 4.17
C ARG A 65 -17.41 6.82 5.52
N ASN A 66 -17.88 6.11 6.54
CA ASN A 66 -17.34 6.14 7.90
C ASN A 66 -16.27 5.07 8.12
N GLU A 67 -16.27 3.98 7.33
CA GLU A 67 -15.19 2.99 7.40
C GLU A 67 -13.87 3.62 6.95
N LYS A 68 -12.86 3.62 7.83
CA LYS A 68 -11.52 4.15 7.54
C LYS A 68 -10.71 3.14 6.74
N PHE A 69 -9.64 3.61 6.11
CA PHE A 69 -8.70 2.75 5.38
C PHE A 69 -8.23 1.54 6.19
N ILE A 70 -7.79 1.76 7.43
CA ILE A 70 -7.20 0.70 8.25
C ILE A 70 -8.22 -0.37 8.62
N ASP A 71 -9.48 0.01 8.83
CA ASP A 71 -10.57 -0.91 9.15
C ASP A 71 -10.90 -1.77 7.93
N ALA A 72 -11.04 -1.13 6.76
CA ALA A 72 -11.24 -1.83 5.50
C ALA A 72 -10.07 -2.79 5.19
N TYR A 73 -8.83 -2.33 5.34
CA TYR A 73 -7.62 -3.14 5.12
C TYR A 73 -7.57 -4.37 6.03
N ARG A 74 -7.89 -4.21 7.32
CA ARG A 74 -7.95 -5.33 8.27
C ARG A 74 -9.05 -6.33 7.93
N ARG A 75 -10.19 -5.86 7.43
CA ARG A 75 -11.34 -6.70 7.05
C ARG A 75 -11.08 -7.50 5.77
N VAL A 76 -10.55 -6.87 4.72
CA VAL A 76 -10.37 -7.49 3.40
C VAL A 76 -9.01 -8.16 3.22
N GLY A 77 -8.05 -7.81 4.09
CA GLY A 77 -6.67 -8.27 3.99
C GLY A 77 -5.87 -7.61 2.85
N PRO A 78 -4.61 -8.02 2.67
CA PRO A 78 -3.69 -7.39 1.72
C PRO A 78 -3.94 -7.77 0.26
N ALA A 79 -4.63 -8.88 -0.01
CA ALA A 79 -4.72 -9.47 -1.34
C ALA A 79 -5.30 -8.52 -2.39
N PRO A 80 -6.43 -7.82 -2.16
CA PRO A 80 -7.00 -6.90 -3.16
C PRO A 80 -6.05 -5.75 -3.52
N PHE A 81 -5.28 -5.25 -2.55
CA PHE A 81 -4.32 -4.16 -2.77
C PHE A 81 -3.10 -4.63 -3.55
N LYS A 82 -2.58 -5.83 -3.25
CA LYS A 82 -1.48 -6.44 -4.01
C LYS A 82 -1.92 -6.74 -5.45
N GLU A 83 -3.11 -7.28 -5.63
CA GLU A 83 -3.66 -7.55 -6.95
C GLU A 83 -3.83 -6.27 -7.75
N ALA A 84 -4.43 -5.21 -7.18
CA ALA A 84 -4.57 -3.94 -7.88
C ALA A 84 -3.22 -3.43 -8.41
N LEU A 85 -2.21 -3.36 -7.55
CA LEU A 85 -0.88 -2.83 -7.89
C LEU A 85 -0.09 -3.67 -8.90
N TYR A 86 -0.25 -4.99 -8.89
CA TYR A 86 0.63 -5.90 -9.62
C TYR A 86 -0.08 -6.82 -10.63
N ALA A 87 -1.40 -6.74 -10.79
CA ALA A 87 -2.16 -7.60 -11.73
C ALA A 87 -1.73 -7.43 -13.19
N GLY A 88 -1.19 -6.27 -13.58
CA GLY A 88 -0.63 -6.05 -14.92
C GLY A 88 0.63 -6.86 -15.21
N GLU A 89 1.36 -7.27 -14.16
CA GLU A 89 2.67 -7.92 -14.27
C GLU A 89 2.54 -9.43 -14.35
N ALA A 90 1.54 -10.00 -13.67
CA ALA A 90 1.23 -11.43 -13.73
C ALA A 90 0.77 -11.89 -15.13
N LYS A 91 0.37 -10.95 -16.01
CA LYS A 91 0.01 -11.23 -17.41
C LYS A 91 1.19 -11.09 -18.39
N ALA A 92 2.33 -10.58 -17.94
CA ALA A 92 3.51 -10.31 -18.77
C ALA A 92 4.68 -11.30 -18.55
N ALA A 93 4.46 -12.35 -17.75
CA ALA A 93 5.43 -13.41 -17.45
C ALA A 93 5.03 -14.75 -18.08
#